data_AF-A0A358CRF6-F1
#
_entry.id   AF-A0A358CRF6-F1
#
_cell.length_a   1.000
_cell.length_b   1.000
_cell.length_c   1.000
_cell.angle_alpha   90.00
_cell.angle_beta   90.00
_cell.angle_gamma   90.00
#
_symmetry.space_group_name_H-M   'P 1'
#
loop_
_entity.id
_entity.type
_entity.pdbx_description
1 polymer ?
#
loop_
_entity_poly.entity_id
_entity_poly.type
_entity_poly.pdbx_seq_one_letter_code
_entity_poly.pdbx_strand_id
1 'polypeptide(L)'
;MPLATDPHRFAPQQSKTTPADWVCDVSFVGNSMLSAVSNSLKDAVLPPQLQMQYEKVAADFGKSGELNVASFLASGYPEWDKAFKEMETTGKRLALESLLTWEATRQYRLNCVSQLLEFCPLIVGDNGWKSQLPQTPRWRHLSAIDYYEELPAFYQQSSINFNCTSQQMKGAVNQRVFDVPATGSFLITDHREQIENLFDIGTEVVVYRNPEEIPGLIKKYLSNPTARAVITSAARRRILAKHTYEVRLSSIIDIMRKTFA
;
A
#
# COMPACT_ATOMS: atom_id res chain seq x y z
N MET A 1 -0.32 5.19 17.41
CA MET A 1 -1.42 6.14 17.20
C MET A 1 -2.26 5.69 16.02
N PRO A 2 -3.56 6.02 15.97
CA PRO A 2 -4.34 5.88 14.74
C PRO A 2 -3.66 6.64 13.59
N LEU A 3 -3.76 6.14 12.36
CA LEU A 3 -3.20 6.82 11.19
C LEU A 3 -3.82 8.23 11.03
N ALA A 4 -2.96 9.20 10.73
CA ALA A 4 -3.27 10.63 10.56
C ALA A 4 -2.11 11.29 9.80
N THR A 5 -2.29 12.49 9.26
CA THR A 5 -1.21 13.23 8.58
C THR A 5 -0.65 14.36 9.44
N ASP A 6 0.60 14.73 9.18
CA ASP A 6 1.20 15.99 9.63
C ASP A 6 0.94 17.04 8.53
N PRO A 7 0.01 17.99 8.76
CA PRO A 7 -0.39 18.97 7.75
C PRO A 7 0.66 20.07 7.52
N HIS A 8 1.71 20.15 8.35
CA HIS A 8 2.84 21.06 8.14
C HIS A 8 3.87 20.44 7.21
N ARG A 9 4.07 19.12 7.31
CA ARG A 9 4.97 18.35 6.42
C ARG A 9 4.33 18.06 5.08
N PHE A 10 3.13 17.48 5.09
CA PHE A 10 2.37 17.14 3.89
C PHE A 10 1.40 18.27 3.55
N ALA A 11 1.97 19.34 2.96
CA ALA A 11 1.25 20.50 2.49
C ALA A 11 1.62 20.81 1.02
N PRO A 12 0.76 21.55 0.27
CA PRO A 12 1.14 22.08 -1.03
C PRO A 12 2.41 22.94 -0.91
N GLN A 13 3.42 22.66 -1.72
CA GLN A 13 4.71 23.36 -1.71
C GLN A 13 4.84 24.21 -2.98
N GLN A 14 4.85 25.53 -2.82
CA GLN A 14 4.89 26.46 -3.96
C GLN A 14 6.31 26.70 -4.54
N SER A 15 7.38 26.31 -3.85
CA SER A 15 8.74 26.82 -4.14
C SER A 15 9.90 25.82 -3.98
N LYS A 16 9.67 24.51 -3.77
CA LYS A 16 10.79 23.56 -3.77
C LYS A 16 11.12 23.15 -5.21
N THR A 17 12.35 23.42 -5.65
CA THR A 17 12.89 22.82 -6.87
C THR A 17 13.03 21.33 -6.66
N THR A 18 12.23 20.53 -7.39
CA THR A 18 12.34 19.08 -7.41
C THR A 18 13.17 18.62 -8.60
N PRO A 19 13.83 17.45 -8.52
CA PRO A 19 14.48 16.83 -9.67
C PRO A 19 13.53 16.68 -10.86
N ALA A 20 13.98 17.04 -12.06
CA ALA A 20 13.15 17.00 -13.27
C ALA A 20 12.70 15.57 -13.63
N ASP A 21 13.48 14.56 -13.24
CA ASP A 21 13.18 13.16 -13.42
C ASP A 21 12.09 12.64 -12.45
N TRP A 22 11.55 13.45 -11.54
CA TRP A 22 10.39 13.06 -10.73
C TRP A 22 9.05 13.31 -11.43
N VAL A 23 9.03 14.21 -12.41
CA VAL A 23 7.80 14.59 -13.12
C VAL A 23 7.27 13.40 -13.91
N CYS A 24 6.01 13.03 -13.69
CA CYS A 24 5.35 11.93 -14.39
C CYS A 24 3.82 12.06 -14.37
N ASP A 25 3.15 11.28 -15.23
CA ASP A 25 1.69 11.19 -15.18
C ASP A 25 1.21 10.26 -14.07
N VAL A 26 1.86 9.10 -13.92
CA VAL A 26 1.49 8.08 -12.94
C VAL A 26 2.72 7.66 -12.17
N SER A 27 2.65 7.73 -10.84
CA SER A 27 3.69 7.21 -9.95
C SER A 27 3.17 6.14 -8.99
N PHE A 28 4.08 5.27 -8.57
CA PHE A 28 3.86 4.34 -7.46
C PHE A 28 5.06 4.37 -6.51
N VAL A 29 4.82 4.42 -5.20
CA VAL A 29 5.86 4.39 -4.17
C VAL A 29 5.65 3.19 -3.25
N GLY A 30 6.51 2.19 -3.36
CA GLY A 30 6.41 1.00 -2.52
C GLY A 30 7.49 -0.06 -2.76
N ASN A 31 7.70 -0.89 -1.75
CA ASN A 31 8.63 -2.01 -1.82
C ASN A 31 8.06 -3.16 -2.66
N SER A 32 8.90 -3.86 -3.40
CA SER A 32 8.57 -4.98 -4.27
C SER A 32 8.33 -6.28 -3.51
N MET A 33 8.67 -6.32 -2.22
CA MET A 33 8.62 -7.46 -1.28
C MET A 33 9.51 -8.64 -1.64
N LEU A 34 10.30 -8.57 -2.72
CA LEU A 34 11.13 -9.69 -3.16
C LEU A 34 12.15 -10.13 -2.09
N SER A 35 12.88 -9.18 -1.50
CA SER A 35 13.84 -9.48 -0.43
C SER A 35 13.16 -9.95 0.85
N ALA A 36 12.00 -9.38 1.20
CA ALA A 36 11.25 -9.76 2.39
C ALA A 36 10.76 -11.21 2.30
N VAL A 37 10.24 -11.62 1.14
CA VAL A 37 9.86 -13.01 0.84
C VAL A 37 11.08 -13.91 0.89
N SER A 38 12.17 -13.55 0.22
CA SER A 38 13.39 -14.38 0.18
C SER A 38 13.97 -14.63 1.57
N ASN A 39 14.01 -13.59 2.43
CA ASN A 39 14.50 -13.72 3.80
C ASN A 39 13.55 -14.59 4.65
N SER A 40 12.23 -14.33 4.58
CA SER A 40 11.25 -15.12 5.33
C SER A 40 11.26 -16.60 4.92
N LEU A 41 11.49 -16.89 3.64
CA LEU A 41 11.61 -18.26 3.15
C LEU A 41 12.84 -18.98 3.71
N LYS A 42 13.98 -18.29 3.80
CA LYS A 42 15.20 -18.83 4.41
C LYS A 42 15.01 -19.10 5.90
N ASP A 43 14.35 -18.19 6.61
CA ASP A 43 14.17 -18.25 8.06
C ASP A 43 13.09 -19.27 8.48
N ALA A 44 12.09 -19.52 7.63
CA ALA A 44 11.04 -20.51 7.89
C ALA A 44 11.54 -21.96 7.83
N VAL A 45 12.61 -22.23 7.06
CA VAL A 45 13.24 -23.56 6.89
C VAL A 45 12.20 -24.65 6.57
N LEU A 46 11.44 -24.44 5.49
CA LEU A 46 10.38 -25.36 5.09
C LEU A 46 10.92 -26.67 4.49
N PRO A 47 10.19 -27.80 4.67
CA PRO A 47 10.43 -29.00 3.89
C PRO A 47 10.35 -28.72 2.38
N PRO A 48 11.16 -29.39 1.53
CA PRO A 48 11.21 -29.10 0.09
C PRO A 48 9.84 -29.14 -0.62
N GLN A 49 8.96 -30.05 -0.19
CA GLN A 49 7.61 -30.18 -0.73
C GLN A 49 6.77 -28.92 -0.52
N LEU A 50 6.83 -28.32 0.68
CA LEU A 50 6.10 -27.09 1.00
C LEU A 50 6.76 -25.86 0.36
N GLN A 51 8.09 -25.86 0.27
CA GLN A 51 8.84 -24.81 -0.42
C GLN A 51 8.49 -24.71 -1.92
N MET A 52 8.05 -25.78 -2.57
CA MET A 52 7.56 -25.71 -3.97
C MET A 52 6.13 -25.16 -4.09
N GLN A 53 5.39 -25.07 -2.98
CA GLN A 53 3.97 -24.74 -2.98
C GLN A 53 3.65 -23.37 -2.34
N TYR A 54 4.60 -22.74 -1.65
CA TYR A 54 4.33 -21.55 -0.84
C TYR A 54 3.70 -20.40 -1.63
N GLU A 55 4.07 -20.18 -2.90
CA GLU A 55 3.50 -19.12 -3.72
C GLU A 55 2.00 -19.33 -3.93
N LYS A 56 1.57 -20.58 -4.19
CA LYS A 56 0.15 -20.92 -4.33
C LYS A 56 -0.59 -20.72 -3.00
N VAL A 57 -0.03 -21.24 -1.90
CA VAL A 57 -0.66 -21.13 -0.57
C VAL A 57 -0.78 -19.68 -0.13
N ALA A 58 0.23 -18.85 -0.42
CA ALA A 58 0.18 -17.42 -0.18
C ALA A 58 -0.87 -16.70 -1.06
N ALA A 59 -1.00 -17.09 -2.33
CA ALA A 59 -2.04 -16.56 -3.22
C ALA A 59 -3.44 -16.85 -2.66
N ASP A 60 -3.66 -18.08 -2.20
CA ASP A 60 -4.93 -18.52 -1.62
C ASP A 60 -5.19 -17.82 -0.28
N PHE A 61 -4.16 -17.65 0.57
CA PHE A 61 -4.24 -16.87 1.81
C PHE A 61 -4.67 -15.43 1.53
N GLY A 62 -4.06 -14.78 0.53
CA GLY A 62 -4.40 -13.42 0.12
C GLY A 62 -5.85 -13.24 -0.32
N LYS A 63 -6.49 -14.29 -0.83
CA LYS A 63 -7.90 -14.28 -1.28
C LYS A 63 -8.89 -14.69 -0.21
N SER A 64 -8.46 -15.42 0.82
CA SER A 64 -9.33 -16.08 1.81
C SER A 64 -10.08 -15.13 2.74
N GLY A 65 -9.63 -13.89 2.92
CA GLY A 65 -10.14 -12.98 3.94
C GLY A 65 -9.66 -13.28 5.37
N GLU A 66 -9.05 -14.44 5.63
CA GLU A 66 -8.55 -14.85 6.95
C GLU A 66 -7.41 -13.97 7.45
N LEU A 67 -7.47 -13.47 8.69
CA LEU A 67 -6.45 -12.58 9.25
C LEU A 67 -5.19 -13.31 9.69
N ASN A 68 -5.38 -14.53 10.20
CA ASN A 68 -4.32 -15.30 10.84
C ASN A 68 -3.91 -16.46 9.93
N VAL A 69 -2.60 -16.56 9.66
CA VAL A 69 -2.04 -17.62 8.81
C VAL A 69 -2.30 -19.00 9.42
N ALA A 70 -2.11 -19.18 10.73
CA ALA A 70 -2.35 -20.48 11.37
C ALA A 70 -3.82 -20.94 11.24
N SER A 71 -4.79 -20.04 11.44
CA SER A 71 -6.22 -20.33 11.21
C SER A 71 -6.50 -20.70 9.75
N PHE A 72 -5.91 -19.95 8.80
CA PHE A 72 -6.03 -20.25 7.38
C PHE A 72 -5.47 -21.64 7.04
N LEU A 73 -4.27 -21.97 7.51
CA LEU A 73 -3.67 -23.28 7.27
C LEU A 73 -4.49 -24.42 7.89
N ALA A 74 -4.98 -24.24 9.11
CA ALA A 74 -5.81 -25.23 9.80
C ALA A 74 -7.14 -25.53 9.08
N SER A 75 -7.69 -24.56 8.33
CA SER A 75 -8.96 -24.72 7.62
C SER A 75 -8.83 -25.37 6.24
N GLY A 76 -7.69 -25.21 5.55
CA GLY A 76 -7.56 -25.58 4.13
C GLY A 76 -6.29 -26.32 3.72
N TYR A 77 -5.27 -26.39 4.58
CA TYR A 77 -3.96 -26.95 4.23
C TYR A 77 -3.43 -27.86 5.35
N PRO A 78 -3.94 -29.10 5.51
CA PRO A 78 -3.58 -29.99 6.61
C PRO A 78 -2.08 -30.30 6.72
N GLU A 79 -1.39 -30.45 5.59
CA GLU A 79 0.07 -30.68 5.58
C GLU A 79 0.85 -29.45 6.07
N TRP A 80 0.37 -28.26 5.73
CA TRP A 80 0.98 -27.00 6.19
C TRP A 80 0.67 -26.70 7.65
N ASP A 81 -0.56 -26.97 8.11
CA ASP A 81 -0.95 -26.84 9.52
C ASP A 81 -0.11 -27.80 10.40
N LYS A 82 0.07 -29.04 9.95
CA LYS A 82 0.96 -29.99 10.62
C LYS A 82 2.39 -29.46 10.70
N ALA A 83 2.96 -29.03 9.57
CA ALA A 83 4.32 -28.49 9.55
C ALA A 83 4.46 -27.24 10.43
N PHE A 84 3.47 -26.34 10.42
CA PHE A 84 3.44 -25.14 11.27
C PHE A 84 3.46 -25.49 12.76
N LYS A 85 2.70 -26.50 13.19
CA LYS A 85 2.63 -26.96 14.59
C LYS A 85 3.89 -27.69 15.05
N GLU A 86 4.57 -28.39 14.13
CA GLU A 86 5.82 -29.12 14.41
C GLU A 86 7.06 -28.21 14.44
N MET A 87 6.94 -26.93 14.06
CA MET A 87 8.05 -25.97 14.14
C MET A 87 8.50 -25.70 15.58
N GLU A 88 9.78 -26.00 15.83
CA GLU A 88 10.41 -25.98 17.16
C GLU A 88 10.40 -24.60 17.85
N THR A 89 10.48 -23.52 17.09
CA THR A 89 10.65 -22.17 17.64
C THR A 89 9.53 -21.23 17.22
N THR A 90 9.22 -20.28 18.08
CA THR A 90 8.31 -19.16 17.74
C THR A 90 8.86 -18.33 16.58
N GLY A 91 10.19 -18.19 16.46
CA GLY A 91 10.82 -17.49 15.35
C GLY A 91 10.53 -18.12 13.99
N LYS A 92 10.66 -19.45 13.86
CA LYS A 92 10.33 -20.18 12.61
C LYS A 92 8.85 -20.03 12.23
N ARG A 93 7.95 -20.11 13.22
CA ARG A 93 6.51 -19.89 13.01
C ARG A 93 6.22 -18.48 12.49
N LEU A 94 6.76 -17.45 13.14
CA LEU A 94 6.63 -16.06 12.69
C LEU A 94 7.23 -15.83 11.29
N ALA A 95 8.32 -16.52 10.96
CA ALA A 95 8.92 -16.46 9.62
C ALA A 95 7.99 -17.08 8.55
N LEU A 96 7.31 -18.19 8.85
CA LEU A 96 6.31 -18.78 7.97
C LEU A 96 5.08 -17.87 7.80
N GLU A 97 4.58 -17.28 8.89
CA GLU A 97 3.48 -16.31 8.80
C GLU A 97 3.87 -15.09 7.94
N SER A 98 5.09 -14.59 8.14
CA SER A 98 5.66 -13.50 7.35
C SER A 98 5.83 -13.88 5.89
N LEU A 99 6.32 -15.10 5.60
CA LEU A 99 6.48 -15.62 4.24
C LEU A 99 5.16 -15.59 3.48
N LEU A 100 4.11 -16.20 4.01
CA LEU A 100 2.82 -16.28 3.32
C LEU A 100 2.17 -14.89 3.17
N THR A 101 2.33 -14.02 4.17
CA THR A 101 1.78 -12.66 4.13
C THR A 101 2.52 -11.76 3.13
N TRP A 102 3.86 -11.80 3.10
CA TRP A 102 4.67 -11.01 2.18
C TRP A 102 4.59 -11.52 0.76
N GLU A 103 4.47 -12.83 0.57
CA GLU A 103 4.28 -13.40 -0.75
C GLU A 103 2.91 -13.03 -1.32
N ALA A 104 1.84 -13.11 -0.50
CA ALA A 104 0.52 -12.62 -0.91
C ALA A 104 0.55 -11.12 -1.28
N THR A 105 1.27 -10.32 -0.48
CA THR A 105 1.47 -8.90 -0.76
C THR A 105 2.25 -8.66 -2.04
N ARG A 106 3.33 -9.42 -2.27
CA ARG A 106 4.17 -9.34 -3.47
C ARG A 106 3.36 -9.60 -4.73
N GLN A 107 2.61 -10.71 -4.76
CA GLN A 107 1.79 -11.09 -5.91
C GLN A 107 0.70 -10.07 -6.20
N TYR A 108 -0.05 -9.63 -5.17
CA TYR A 108 -1.09 -8.62 -5.33
C TYR A 108 -0.53 -7.30 -5.85
N ARG A 109 0.57 -6.83 -5.26
CA ARG A 109 1.21 -5.58 -5.66
C ARG A 109 1.78 -5.66 -7.07
N LEU A 110 2.43 -6.77 -7.41
CA LEU A 110 2.95 -7.01 -8.75
C LEU A 110 1.83 -6.97 -9.78
N ASN A 111 0.68 -7.60 -9.51
CA ASN A 111 -0.48 -7.51 -10.38
C ASN A 111 -0.93 -6.05 -10.55
N CYS A 112 -1.18 -5.33 -9.45
CA CYS A 112 -1.62 -3.92 -9.50
C CYS A 112 -0.64 -3.02 -10.28
N VAL A 113 0.65 -3.10 -9.99
CA VAL A 113 1.68 -2.26 -10.63
C VAL A 113 1.86 -2.64 -12.11
N SER A 114 1.67 -3.91 -12.48
CA SER A 114 1.71 -4.34 -13.88
C SER A 114 0.61 -3.68 -14.72
N GLN A 115 -0.55 -3.40 -14.13
CA GLN A 115 -1.65 -2.67 -14.79
C GLN A 115 -1.30 -1.21 -15.10
N LEU A 116 -0.25 -0.66 -14.49
CA LEU A 116 0.19 0.71 -14.74
C LEU A 116 1.13 0.81 -15.96
N LEU A 117 1.71 -0.30 -16.42
CA LEU A 117 2.86 -0.27 -17.34
C LEU A 117 2.55 0.42 -18.68
N GLU A 118 1.33 0.31 -19.20
CA GLU A 118 0.93 1.00 -20.43
C GLU A 118 0.96 2.55 -20.32
N PHE A 119 0.98 3.08 -19.10
CA PHE A 119 1.07 4.51 -18.80
C PHE A 119 2.49 4.98 -18.50
N CYS A 120 3.51 4.16 -18.78
CA CYS A 120 4.93 4.47 -18.59
C CYS A 120 5.25 5.03 -17.18
N PRO A 121 4.87 4.31 -16.10
CA PRO A 121 4.84 4.86 -14.75
C PRO A 121 6.26 5.13 -14.21
N LEU A 122 6.34 6.02 -13.22
CA LEU A 122 7.50 6.17 -12.36
C LEU A 122 7.32 5.32 -11.09
N ILE A 123 8.11 4.26 -10.98
CA ILE A 123 8.07 3.32 -9.85
C ILE A 123 9.23 3.61 -8.91
N VAL A 124 8.90 4.02 -7.68
CA VAL A 124 9.85 4.34 -6.62
C VAL A 124 9.89 3.19 -5.62
N GLY A 125 11.06 2.58 -5.44
CA GLY A 125 11.22 1.44 -4.55
C GLY A 125 12.55 0.72 -4.70
N ASP A 126 12.64 -0.48 -4.13
CA ASP A 126 13.82 -1.33 -4.21
C ASP A 126 14.04 -1.92 -5.62
N ASN A 127 15.24 -2.46 -5.85
CA ASN A 127 15.61 -3.04 -7.15
C ASN A 127 14.82 -4.31 -7.52
N GLY A 128 14.07 -4.92 -6.59
CA GLY A 128 13.22 -6.07 -6.91
C GLY A 128 12.11 -5.75 -7.92
N TRP A 129 11.80 -4.48 -8.18
CA TRP A 129 10.93 -4.10 -9.30
C TRP A 129 11.54 -4.41 -10.66
N LYS A 130 12.85 -4.20 -10.83
CA LYS A 130 13.55 -4.42 -12.11
C LYS A 130 13.59 -5.89 -12.53
N SER A 131 13.57 -6.80 -11.55
CA SER A 131 13.56 -8.25 -11.80
C SER A 131 12.16 -8.81 -11.97
N GLN A 132 11.14 -8.20 -11.37
CA GLN A 132 9.77 -8.71 -11.38
C GLN A 132 8.92 -8.16 -12.54
N LEU A 133 9.20 -6.95 -13.01
CA LEU A 133 8.46 -6.33 -14.10
C LEU A 133 9.16 -6.53 -15.45
N PRO A 134 8.41 -6.67 -16.56
CA PRO A 134 8.99 -6.71 -17.88
C PRO A 134 9.69 -5.37 -18.21
N GLN A 135 10.67 -5.42 -19.12
CA GLN A 135 11.36 -4.22 -19.60
C GLN A 135 10.55 -3.43 -20.65
N THR A 136 9.51 -4.05 -21.19
CA THR A 136 8.58 -3.47 -22.18
C THR A 136 7.13 -3.59 -21.69
N PRO A 137 6.30 -2.52 -21.78
CA PRO A 137 6.65 -1.16 -22.19
C PRO A 137 7.63 -0.48 -21.22
N ARG A 138 8.32 0.57 -21.68
CA ARG A 138 9.36 1.24 -20.88
C ARG A 138 8.72 2.00 -19.71
N TRP A 139 9.16 1.70 -18.50
CA TRP A 139 8.83 2.43 -17.28
C TRP A 139 10.11 3.01 -16.65
N ARG A 140 9.96 3.90 -15.67
CA ARG A 140 11.10 4.51 -14.98
C ARG A 140 11.19 4.02 -13.55
N HIS A 141 12.40 3.74 -13.10
CA HIS A 141 12.69 3.32 -11.73
C HIS A 141 13.45 4.43 -11.01
N LEU A 142 13.03 4.71 -9.77
CA LEU A 142 13.77 5.49 -8.80
C LEU A 142 13.98 4.64 -7.55
N SER A 143 15.15 4.76 -6.91
CA SER A 143 15.38 4.15 -5.61
C SER A 143 14.41 4.69 -4.55
N ALA A 144 14.29 4.00 -3.42
CA ALA A 144 13.49 4.49 -2.30
C ALA A 144 13.89 5.92 -1.91
N ILE A 145 12.90 6.78 -1.73
CA ILE A 145 13.05 8.18 -1.31
C ILE A 145 12.69 8.34 0.17
N ASP A 146 13.22 9.38 0.79
CA ASP A 146 12.97 9.68 2.19
C ASP A 146 11.50 10.09 2.41
N TYR A 147 10.86 9.45 3.39
CA TYR A 147 9.45 9.64 3.68
C TYR A 147 9.15 11.05 4.22
N TYR A 148 10.08 11.68 4.93
CA TYR A 148 9.86 12.94 5.62
C TYR A 148 10.33 14.14 4.82
N GLU A 149 11.46 14.02 4.13
CA GLU A 149 12.12 15.14 3.44
C GLU A 149 11.71 15.25 1.96
N GLU A 150 11.57 14.12 1.28
CA GLU A 150 11.41 14.06 -0.19
C GLU A 150 9.98 13.78 -0.62
N LEU A 151 9.32 12.84 0.04
CA LEU A 151 8.01 12.33 -0.36
C LEU A 151 6.90 13.41 -0.48
N PRO A 152 6.79 14.42 0.41
CA PRO A 152 5.80 15.49 0.25
C PRO A 152 5.96 16.28 -1.05
N ALA A 153 7.20 16.49 -1.50
CA ALA A 153 7.48 17.19 -2.75
C ALA A 153 7.28 16.27 -3.97
N PHE A 154 7.68 15.00 -3.83
CA PHE A 154 7.50 13.96 -4.86
C PHE A 154 6.03 13.78 -5.25
N TYR A 155 5.11 13.70 -4.28
CA TYR A 155 3.68 13.51 -4.55
C TYR A 155 3.07 14.59 -5.44
N GLN A 156 3.65 15.80 -5.45
CA GLN A 156 3.19 16.92 -6.27
C GLN A 156 3.72 16.87 -7.71
N GLN A 157 4.67 15.96 -8.01
CA GLN A 157 5.25 15.79 -9.34
C GLN A 157 4.48 14.79 -10.23
N SER A 158 3.40 14.22 -9.71
CA SER A 158 2.59 13.21 -10.39
C SER A 158 1.17 13.72 -10.66
N SER A 159 0.66 13.51 -11.88
CA SER A 159 -0.77 13.74 -12.16
C SER A 159 -1.66 12.79 -11.33
N ILE A 160 -1.22 11.55 -11.14
CA ILE A 160 -1.87 10.51 -10.34
C ILE A 160 -0.80 9.81 -9.48
N ASN A 161 -1.00 9.80 -8.17
CA ASN A 161 -0.29 8.92 -7.26
C ASN A 161 -1.11 7.65 -7.10
N PHE A 162 -0.54 6.51 -7.44
CA PHE A 162 -1.19 5.21 -7.30
C PHE A 162 -0.77 4.54 -5.98
N ASN A 163 -1.73 3.92 -5.30
CA ASN A 163 -1.52 3.16 -4.08
C ASN A 163 -2.18 1.77 -4.15
N CYS A 164 -1.50 0.79 -3.56
CA CYS A 164 -2.04 -0.53 -3.28
C CYS A 164 -1.54 -0.98 -1.90
N THR A 165 -2.47 -1.25 -1.01
CA THR A 165 -2.19 -1.53 0.40
C THR A 165 -1.63 -2.95 0.58
N SER A 166 -0.76 -3.14 1.58
CA SER A 166 -0.18 -4.44 1.91
C SER A 166 -1.26 -5.44 2.31
N GLN A 167 -1.12 -6.72 1.95
CA GLN A 167 -2.11 -7.75 2.34
C GLN A 167 -2.05 -8.11 3.83
N GLN A 168 -1.02 -7.64 4.55
CA GLN A 168 -1.03 -7.64 6.02
C GLN A 168 -2.10 -6.70 6.60
N MET A 169 -2.40 -5.59 5.93
CA MET A 169 -3.33 -4.58 6.40
C MET A 169 -4.75 -4.92 5.94
N LYS A 170 -5.28 -6.04 6.43
CA LYS A 170 -6.64 -6.48 6.07
C LYS A 170 -7.67 -5.49 6.62
N GLY A 171 -8.54 -5.00 5.75
CA GLY A 171 -9.55 -3.98 6.07
C GLY A 171 -9.00 -2.57 6.32
N ALA A 172 -7.73 -2.42 6.70
CA ALA A 172 -7.12 -1.13 7.03
C ALA A 172 -6.51 -0.41 5.82
N VAL A 173 -6.52 0.92 5.86
CA VAL A 173 -5.81 1.77 4.90
C VAL A 173 -4.36 2.00 5.33
N ASN A 174 -3.48 2.31 4.39
CA ASN A 174 -2.14 2.79 4.72
C ASN A 174 -2.09 4.34 4.78
N GLN A 175 -0.93 4.85 5.16
CA GLN A 175 -0.69 6.28 5.34
C GLN A 175 -0.94 7.14 4.07
N ARG A 176 -0.84 6.57 2.86
CA ARG A 176 -0.93 7.34 1.60
C ARG A 176 -2.31 7.98 1.39
N VAL A 177 -3.36 7.39 1.97
CA VAL A 177 -4.73 7.95 1.87
C VAL A 177 -4.87 9.31 2.55
N PHE A 178 -3.96 9.64 3.47
CA PHE A 178 -3.94 10.92 4.17
C PHE A 178 -2.88 11.86 3.58
N ASP A 179 -1.66 11.37 3.38
CA ASP A 179 -0.53 12.24 3.02
C ASP A 179 -0.63 12.79 1.59
N VAL A 180 -1.03 11.96 0.62
CA VAL A 180 -1.09 12.39 -0.79
C VAL A 180 -2.11 13.50 -0.98
N PRO A 181 -3.36 13.40 -0.49
CA PRO A 181 -4.30 14.50 -0.67
C PRO A 181 -3.97 15.72 0.21
N ALA A 182 -3.27 15.54 1.33
CA ALA A 182 -2.82 16.65 2.18
C ALA A 182 -1.83 17.59 1.44
N THR A 183 -0.98 17.04 0.57
CA THR A 183 -0.10 17.83 -0.33
C THR A 183 -0.85 18.50 -1.47
N GLY A 184 -2.17 18.30 -1.61
CA GLY A 184 -2.95 18.78 -2.74
C GLY A 184 -2.79 17.90 -3.99
N SER A 185 -2.33 16.66 -3.83
CA SER A 185 -2.12 15.72 -4.93
C SER A 185 -3.25 14.69 -5.04
N PHE A 186 -3.49 14.19 -6.25
CA PHE A 186 -4.54 13.21 -6.50
C PHE A 186 -4.07 11.77 -6.24
N LEU A 187 -4.94 10.98 -5.62
CA LEU A 187 -4.69 9.59 -5.22
C LEU A 187 -5.74 8.65 -5.82
N ILE A 188 -5.27 7.51 -6.33
CA ILE A 188 -6.09 6.31 -6.55
C ILE A 188 -5.55 5.22 -5.63
N THR A 189 -6.44 4.56 -4.88
CA THR A 189 -6.07 3.51 -3.91
C THR A 189 -6.93 2.27 -4.04
N ASP A 190 -6.51 1.14 -3.48
CA ASP A 190 -7.39 -0.02 -3.33
C ASP A 190 -8.52 0.24 -2.34
N HIS A 191 -9.67 -0.37 -2.58
CA HIS A 191 -10.77 -0.42 -1.61
C HIS A 191 -10.34 -1.24 -0.38
N ARG A 192 -10.61 -0.68 0.79
CA ARG A 192 -10.42 -1.29 2.11
C ARG A 192 -11.61 -0.91 2.96
N GLU A 193 -12.13 -1.82 3.77
CA GLU A 193 -13.33 -1.57 4.61
C GLU A 193 -13.23 -0.26 5.41
N GLN A 194 -12.07 0.02 5.99
CA GLN A 194 -11.85 1.24 6.78
C GLN A 194 -12.02 2.53 5.96
N ILE A 195 -11.85 2.50 4.63
CA ILE A 195 -11.93 3.70 3.81
C ILE A 195 -13.33 4.31 3.81
N GLU A 196 -14.37 3.50 3.96
CA GLU A 196 -15.77 3.92 4.02
C GLU A 196 -16.09 4.72 5.29
N ASN A 197 -15.33 4.49 6.37
CA ASN A 197 -15.43 5.24 7.61
C ASN A 197 -14.59 6.53 7.61
N LEU A 198 -13.74 6.71 6.60
CA LEU A 198 -12.79 7.83 6.52
C LEU A 198 -13.22 8.86 5.47
N PHE A 199 -13.76 8.40 4.34
CA PHE A 199 -14.01 9.22 3.16
C PHE A 199 -15.27 8.79 2.40
N ASP A 200 -15.92 9.77 1.76
CA ASP A 200 -16.98 9.50 0.80
C ASP A 200 -16.39 9.02 -0.54
N ILE A 201 -16.61 7.75 -0.89
CA ILE A 201 -16.08 7.15 -2.14
C ILE A 201 -16.70 7.84 -3.37
N GLY A 202 -15.84 8.25 -4.30
CA GLY A 202 -16.20 8.92 -5.55
C GLY A 202 -16.21 10.45 -5.47
N THR A 203 -16.31 11.02 -4.26
CA THR A 203 -16.32 12.48 -4.04
C THR A 203 -15.10 12.97 -3.25
N GLU A 204 -14.63 12.18 -2.29
CA GLU A 204 -13.44 12.47 -1.47
C GLU A 204 -12.29 11.50 -1.74
N VAL A 205 -12.55 10.31 -2.31
CA VAL A 205 -11.50 9.34 -2.65
C VAL A 205 -11.88 8.51 -3.87
N VAL A 206 -10.89 8.10 -4.66
CA VAL A 206 -11.07 7.16 -5.77
C VAL A 206 -10.48 5.81 -5.39
N VAL A 207 -11.30 4.77 -5.49
CA VAL A 207 -10.90 3.40 -5.19
C VAL A 207 -11.10 2.48 -6.39
N TYR A 208 -10.21 1.49 -6.55
CA TYR A 208 -10.49 0.28 -7.33
C TYR A 208 -10.80 -0.88 -6.39
N ARG A 209 -11.65 -1.81 -6.82
CA ARG A 209 -11.95 -3.03 -6.06
C ARG A 209 -11.13 -4.22 -6.55
N ASN A 210 -10.86 -4.25 -7.85
CA ASN A 210 -10.06 -5.29 -8.49
C ASN A 210 -8.96 -4.67 -9.36
N PRO A 211 -7.79 -5.33 -9.52
CA PRO A 211 -6.71 -4.82 -10.35
C PRO A 211 -7.14 -4.50 -11.80
N GLU A 212 -8.12 -5.21 -12.34
CA GLU A 212 -8.63 -5.04 -13.71
C GLU A 212 -9.31 -3.67 -13.93
N GLU A 213 -9.71 -2.98 -12.86
CA GLU A 213 -10.29 -1.62 -12.93
C GLU A 213 -9.21 -0.54 -13.10
N ILE A 214 -7.95 -0.84 -12.75
CA ILE A 214 -6.86 0.13 -12.69
C ILE A 214 -6.67 0.86 -14.02
N PRO A 215 -6.54 0.18 -15.19
CA PRO A 215 -6.36 0.86 -16.48
C PRO A 215 -7.47 1.88 -16.80
N GLY A 216 -8.72 1.49 -16.53
CA GLY A 216 -9.89 2.34 -16.77
C GLY A 216 -9.90 3.59 -15.90
N LEU A 217 -9.57 3.44 -14.61
CA LEU A 217 -9.47 4.58 -13.69
C LEU A 217 -8.32 5.50 -14.04
N ILE A 218 -7.14 4.97 -14.36
CA ILE A 218 -5.98 5.77 -14.76
C ILE A 218 -6.33 6.59 -16.00
N LYS A 219 -6.86 5.95 -17.06
CA LYS A 219 -7.27 6.66 -18.29
C LYS A 219 -8.32 7.74 -18.05
N LYS A 220 -9.34 7.42 -17.25
CA LYS A 220 -10.42 8.36 -16.88
C LYS A 220 -9.86 9.59 -16.17
N TYR A 221 -9.02 9.37 -15.16
CA TYR A 221 -8.55 10.47 -14.34
C TYR A 221 -7.40 11.22 -14.98
N LEU A 222 -6.54 10.61 -15.81
CA LEU A 222 -5.51 11.34 -16.58
C LEU A 222 -6.13 12.37 -17.52
N SER A 223 -7.20 11.99 -18.22
CA SER A 223 -7.91 12.87 -19.17
C SER A 223 -8.83 13.91 -18.51
N ASN A 224 -9.00 13.88 -17.18
CA ASN A 224 -9.91 14.78 -16.47
C ASN A 224 -9.24 15.48 -15.27
N PRO A 225 -8.40 16.51 -15.52
CA PRO A 225 -7.73 17.26 -14.45
C PRO A 225 -8.72 17.98 -13.52
N THR A 226 -9.87 18.43 -14.02
CA THR A 226 -10.90 19.08 -13.21
C THR A 226 -11.48 18.12 -12.16
N ALA A 227 -11.80 16.89 -12.55
CA ALA A 227 -12.29 15.88 -11.60
C ALA A 227 -11.23 15.54 -10.54
N ARG A 228 -9.95 15.43 -10.95
CA ARG A 228 -8.84 15.23 -9.99
C ARG A 228 -8.80 16.36 -8.96
N ALA A 229 -8.84 17.62 -9.41
CA ALA A 229 -8.79 18.78 -8.53
C ALA A 229 -9.98 18.86 -7.55
N VAL A 230 -11.20 18.57 -8.02
CA VAL A 230 -12.41 18.57 -7.16
C VAL A 230 -12.30 17.53 -6.06
N ILE A 231 -11.96 16.29 -6.41
CA ILE A 231 -11.85 15.18 -5.45
C ILE A 231 -10.72 15.45 -4.45
N THR A 232 -9.54 15.82 -4.92
CA THR A 232 -8.40 16.14 -4.04
C THR A 232 -8.71 17.28 -3.08
N SER A 233 -9.40 18.32 -3.54
CA SER A 233 -9.80 19.44 -2.68
C SER A 233 -10.77 18.99 -1.59
N ALA A 234 -11.73 18.13 -1.92
CA ALA A 234 -12.66 17.55 -0.94
C ALA A 234 -11.94 16.66 0.08
N ALA A 235 -11.09 15.73 -0.40
CA ALA A 235 -10.24 14.87 0.43
C ALA A 235 -9.39 15.68 1.41
N ARG A 236 -8.70 16.71 0.91
CA ARG A 236 -7.83 17.57 1.72
C ARG A 236 -8.61 18.31 2.80
N ARG A 237 -9.79 18.86 2.47
CA ARG A 237 -10.67 19.50 3.47
C ARG A 237 -11.06 18.51 4.57
N ARG A 238 -11.46 17.29 4.21
CA ARG A 238 -11.77 16.22 5.16
C ARG A 238 -10.59 15.90 6.07
N ILE A 239 -9.39 15.75 5.50
CA ILE A 239 -8.17 15.40 6.23
C ILE A 239 -7.78 16.48 7.23
N LEU A 240 -7.73 17.75 6.80
CA LEU A 240 -7.37 18.84 7.70
C LEU A 240 -8.37 19.04 8.84
N ALA A 241 -9.64 18.69 8.61
CA ALA A 241 -10.69 18.82 9.63
C ALA A 241 -10.69 17.64 10.63
N LYS A 242 -10.32 16.42 10.21
CA LYS A 242 -10.59 15.19 10.98
C LYS A 242 -9.42 14.22 11.15
N HIS A 243 -8.38 14.33 10.34
CA HIS A 243 -7.35 13.30 10.19
C HIS A 243 -5.93 13.85 10.30
N THR A 244 -5.73 14.92 11.07
CA THR A 244 -4.39 15.35 11.49
C THR A 244 -3.99 14.71 12.82
N TYR A 245 -2.68 14.63 13.09
CA TYR A 245 -2.20 14.10 14.37
C TYR A 245 -2.71 14.92 15.57
N GLU A 246 -2.83 16.24 15.44
CA GLU A 246 -3.36 17.12 16.49
C GLU A 246 -4.80 16.73 16.87
N VAL A 247 -5.65 16.48 15.87
CA VAL A 247 -7.04 16.04 16.08
C VAL A 247 -7.09 14.67 16.77
N ARG A 248 -6.25 13.72 16.33
CA ARG A 248 -6.18 12.38 16.95
C ARG A 248 -5.70 12.44 18.40
N LEU A 249 -4.65 13.22 18.67
CA LEU A 249 -4.11 13.39 20.02
C LEU A 249 -5.13 14.01 20.97
N SER A 250 -5.83 15.05 20.52
CA SER A 250 -6.89 15.69 21.29
C SER A 250 -7.99 14.69 21.67
N SER A 251 -8.42 13.87 20.71
CA SER A 251 -9.42 12.82 20.93
C SER A 251 -8.96 11.76 21.95
N ILE A 252 -7.70 11.32 21.86
CA ILE A 252 -7.12 10.35 22.79
C ILE A 252 -7.08 10.93 24.21
N ILE A 253 -6.60 12.18 24.36
CA ILE A 253 -6.53 12.86 25.66
C ILE A 253 -7.91 12.99 26.29
N ASP A 254 -8.93 13.37 25.49
CA ASP A 254 -10.30 13.49 25.99
C ASP A 254 -10.88 12.16 26.45
N ILE A 255 -10.62 11.07 25.72
CA ILE A 255 -11.03 9.71 26.11
C ILE A 255 -10.32 9.29 27.40
N MET A 256 -9.01 9.51 27.49
CA MET A 256 -8.23 9.20 28.69
C MET A 256 -8.77 9.95 29.91
N ARG A 257 -9.04 11.26 29.77
CA ARG A 257 -9.65 12.06 30.84
C ARG A 257 -11.01 11.51 31.26
N LYS A 258 -11.89 11.15 30.32
CA LYS A 258 -13.20 10.58 30.66
C LYS A 258 -13.14 9.20 31.30
N THR A 259 -12.11 8.42 31.01
CA THR A 259 -11.99 7.03 31.47
C THR A 259 -11.30 6.93 32.82
N PHE A 260 -10.36 7.85 33.11
CA PHE A 260 -9.46 7.78 34.26
C PHE A 260 -9.54 9.00 35.20
N ALA A 261 -10.44 9.95 34.97
CA ALA A 261 -10.78 11.00 35.95
C ALA A 261 -11.88 10.52 36.89
#